data_AF-A0A4Z0LBK8-F1
#
_entry.id   AF-A0A4Z0LBK8-F1
#
_cell.length_a   1.000
_cell.length_b   1.000
_cell.length_c   1.000
_cell.angle_alpha   90.00
_cell.angle_beta   90.00
_cell.angle_gamma   90.00
#
_symmetry.space_group_name_H-M   'P 1'
#
loop_
_entity.id
_entity.type
_entity.pdbx_description
1 polymer ?
#
loop_
_entity_poly.entity_id
_entity_poly.type
_entity_poly.pdbx_seq_one_letter_code
_entity_poly.pdbx_strand_id
1 'polypeptide(L)'
;MYSKEESIKIKKEFWTQFAEAYPRKWILYDTKIKDFSFKFFVDNKKAQVLIDIEPRDEEKRKIYFEKIESLKAILMEDYIPEVVLERNYHLETGKIISRIWVEKNGISLNNKATWPEIFDFFYENMDSFERFFYENQDYIKDLEINT
;
A
#
# COMPACT_ATOMS: atom_id res chain seq x y z
N MET A 1 -20.17 -19.25 -8.61
CA MET A 1 -20.30 -17.92 -7.97
C MET A 1 -20.49 -18.18 -6.49
N TYR A 2 -19.64 -17.65 -5.61
CA TYR A 2 -19.81 -17.82 -4.16
C TYR A 2 -21.01 -17.04 -3.65
N SER A 3 -21.66 -17.54 -2.61
CA SER A 3 -22.63 -16.75 -1.86
C SER A 3 -21.94 -15.57 -1.17
N LYS A 4 -22.73 -14.58 -0.72
CA LYS A 4 -22.20 -13.44 0.05
C LYS A 4 -21.50 -13.92 1.33
N GLU A 5 -22.08 -14.91 2.00
CA GLU A 5 -21.56 -15.49 3.24
C GLU A 5 -20.23 -16.21 3.01
N GLU A 6 -20.12 -16.99 1.94
CA GLU A 6 -18.89 -17.69 1.57
C GLU A 6 -17.77 -16.70 1.24
N SER A 7 -18.08 -15.62 0.52
CA SER A 7 -17.11 -14.58 0.18
C SER A 7 -16.57 -13.86 1.42
N ILE A 8 -17.43 -13.59 2.41
CA ILE A 8 -17.03 -13.00 3.70
C ILE A 8 -16.16 -13.99 4.48
N LYS A 9 -16.53 -15.27 4.51
CA LYS A 9 -15.76 -16.32 5.19
C LYS A 9 -14.36 -16.46 4.60
N ILE A 10 -14.24 -16.50 3.26
CA ILE A 10 -12.96 -16.58 2.55
C ILE A 10 -12.08 -15.38 2.90
N LYS A 11 -12.62 -14.15 2.85
CA LYS A 11 -11.88 -12.94 3.24
C LYS A 11 -11.37 -13.00 4.66
N LYS A 12 -12.23 -13.39 5.60
CA LYS A 12 -11.85 -13.50 7.02
C LYS A 12 -10.73 -14.52 7.20
N GLU A 13 -10.90 -15.71 6.61
CA GLU A 13 -9.92 -16.79 6.69
C GLU A 13 -8.58 -16.39 6.07
N PHE A 14 -8.58 -15.69 4.93
CA PHE A 14 -7.38 -15.17 4.28
C PHE A 14 -6.58 -14.26 5.21
N TRP A 15 -7.23 -13.24 5.80
CA TRP A 15 -6.53 -12.30 6.68
C TRP A 15 -6.08 -12.93 7.99
N THR A 16 -6.84 -13.89 8.53
CA THR A 16 -6.42 -14.67 9.70
C THR A 16 -5.17 -15.48 9.39
N GLN A 17 -5.13 -16.23 8.28
CA GLN A 17 -3.97 -17.03 7.92
C GLN A 17 -2.75 -16.16 7.58
N PHE A 18 -2.94 -15.01 6.93
CA PHE A 18 -1.85 -14.06 6.70
C PHE A 18 -1.21 -13.59 8.01
N ALA A 19 -2.04 -13.20 8.99
CA ALA A 19 -1.56 -12.73 10.28
C ALA A 19 -0.89 -13.83 11.12
N GLU A 20 -1.33 -15.09 10.98
CA GLU A 20 -0.72 -16.25 11.63
C GLU A 20 0.62 -16.65 10.98
N ALA A 21 0.70 -16.63 9.65
CA ALA A 21 1.92 -16.93 8.90
C ALA A 21 3.01 -15.87 9.12
N TYR A 22 2.61 -14.60 9.18
CA TYR A 22 3.49 -13.45 9.33
C TYR A 22 3.10 -12.61 10.56
N PRO A 23 3.37 -13.11 11.79
CA PRO A 23 3.00 -12.43 13.02
C PRO A 23 3.88 -11.20 13.26
N ARG A 24 3.47 -10.07 12.67
CA ARG A 24 4.19 -8.78 12.73
C ARG A 24 3.22 -7.62 12.94
N LYS A 25 3.71 -6.59 13.63
CA LYS A 25 3.03 -5.30 13.72
C LYS A 25 3.43 -4.43 12.52
N TRP A 26 2.48 -4.20 11.62
CA TRP A 26 2.63 -3.32 10.46
C TRP A 26 2.34 -1.85 10.83
N ILE A 27 2.99 -0.90 10.16
CA ILE A 27 2.80 0.53 10.38
C ILE A 27 1.37 0.96 10.04
N LEU A 28 0.84 0.51 8.89
CA LEU A 28 -0.48 0.83 8.34
C LEU A 28 -0.82 2.33 8.46
N TYR A 29 -1.56 2.72 9.50
CA TYR A 29 -2.03 4.09 9.75
C TYR A 29 -1.12 4.87 10.73
N ASP A 30 -0.19 4.22 11.42
CA ASP A 30 0.66 4.82 12.46
C ASP A 30 1.89 5.56 11.90
N THR A 31 1.70 6.27 10.79
CA THR A 31 2.75 7.01 10.07
C THR A 31 3.10 8.33 10.76
N LYS A 32 2.26 8.77 11.70
CA LYS A 32 2.23 10.13 12.30
C LYS A 32 2.00 11.25 11.29
N ILE A 33 1.64 10.92 10.05
CA ILE A 33 1.21 11.86 9.03
C ILE A 33 -0.29 11.65 8.85
N LYS A 34 -1.06 12.74 8.98
CA LYS A 34 -2.50 12.65 8.83
C LYS A 34 -2.87 12.29 7.39
N ASP A 35 -3.81 11.35 7.24
CA ASP A 35 -4.34 10.90 5.94
C ASP A 35 -3.25 10.35 4.99
N PHE A 36 -2.21 9.74 5.56
CA PHE A 36 -1.13 9.04 4.87
C PHE A 36 -1.02 7.63 5.43
N SER A 37 -1.29 6.61 4.62
CA SER A 37 -1.48 5.24 5.12
C SER A 37 -0.96 4.16 4.18
N PHE A 38 -0.40 3.12 4.76
CA PHE A 38 -0.01 1.88 4.10
C PHE A 38 -1.17 0.89 4.15
N LYS A 39 -1.47 0.23 3.04
CA LYS A 39 -2.60 -0.71 2.93
C LYS A 39 -2.22 -1.96 2.15
N PHE A 40 -2.80 -3.07 2.56
CA PHE A 40 -2.86 -4.30 1.76
C PHE A 40 -4.19 -4.35 1.00
N PHE A 41 -4.14 -4.78 -0.26
CA PHE A 41 -5.33 -5.00 -1.07
C PHE A 41 -5.22 -6.32 -1.80
N VAL A 42 -6.32 -7.09 -1.85
CA VAL A 42 -6.39 -8.33 -2.62
C VAL A 42 -7.81 -8.54 -3.16
N ASP A 43 -7.89 -9.00 -4.40
CA ASP A 43 -9.12 -9.47 -5.02
C ASP A 43 -8.89 -10.79 -5.79
N ASN A 44 -9.79 -11.13 -6.71
CA ASN A 44 -9.71 -12.38 -7.50
C ASN A 44 -8.83 -12.28 -8.75
N LYS A 45 -8.08 -11.19 -8.91
CA LYS A 45 -7.22 -10.92 -10.07
C LYS A 45 -5.84 -10.45 -9.65
N LYS A 46 -5.75 -9.68 -8.57
CA LYS A 46 -4.53 -9.02 -8.13
C LYS A 46 -4.41 -8.84 -6.62
N ALA A 47 -3.16 -8.75 -6.18
CA ALA A 47 -2.76 -8.30 -4.86
C ALA A 47 -1.95 -7.00 -5.00
N GLN A 48 -2.10 -6.07 -4.06
CA GLN A 48 -1.36 -4.81 -4.05
C GLN A 48 -0.90 -4.47 -2.63
N VAL A 49 0.27 -3.88 -2.54
CA VAL A 49 0.75 -3.14 -1.36
C VAL A 49 0.86 -1.69 -1.79
N LEU A 50 0.25 -0.78 -1.02
CA LEU A 50 0.08 0.60 -1.46
C LEU A 50 0.21 1.61 -0.32
N ILE A 51 0.60 2.83 -0.69
CA ILE A 51 0.55 4.04 0.11
C ILE A 51 -0.53 4.95 -0.48
N ASP A 52 -1.55 5.25 0.32
CA ASP A 52 -2.55 6.26 -0.01
C ASP A 52 -2.23 7.57 0.73
N ILE A 53 -2.12 8.65 -0.05
CA ILE A 53 -1.95 10.02 0.41
C ILE A 53 -3.24 10.77 0.08
N GLU A 54 -4.02 11.05 1.11
CA GLU A 54 -5.37 11.56 0.95
C GLU A 54 -5.79 12.68 1.92
N PRO A 55 -4.89 13.61 2.29
CA PRO A 55 -5.24 14.74 3.14
C PRO A 55 -6.34 15.57 2.47
N ARG A 56 -7.21 16.15 3.32
CA ARG A 56 -8.30 17.01 2.85
C ARG A 56 -7.81 18.25 2.08
N ASP A 57 -6.61 18.72 2.41
CA ASP A 57 -5.94 19.82 1.73
C ASP A 57 -5.19 19.29 0.50
N GLU A 58 -5.62 19.75 -0.68
CA GLU A 58 -5.05 19.32 -1.96
C GLU A 58 -3.57 19.70 -2.10
N GLU A 59 -3.16 20.84 -1.54
CA GLU A 59 -1.78 21.30 -1.64
C GLU A 59 -0.86 20.39 -0.81
N LYS A 60 -1.31 20.02 0.39
CA LYS A 60 -0.59 19.03 1.21
C LYS A 60 -0.49 17.67 0.51
N ARG A 61 -1.55 17.25 -0.19
CA ARG A 61 -1.52 16.00 -0.98
C ARG A 61 -0.42 16.06 -2.04
N LYS A 62 -0.33 17.17 -2.78
CA LYS A 62 0.69 17.40 -3.81
C LYS A 62 2.09 17.39 -3.21
N ILE A 63 2.32 18.15 -2.14
CA ILE A 63 3.63 18.24 -1.47
C ILE A 63 4.11 16.86 -1.00
N TYR A 64 3.24 16.09 -0.32
CA TYR A 64 3.62 14.73 0.12
C TYR A 64 3.91 13.80 -1.07
N PHE A 65 3.13 13.89 -2.15
CA PHE A 65 3.40 13.11 -3.35
C PHE A 65 4.74 13.50 -3.99
N GLU A 66 5.01 14.79 -4.13
CA GLU A 66 6.25 15.31 -4.72
C GLU A 66 7.50 14.92 -3.90
N LYS A 67 7.36 14.82 -2.58
CA LYS A 67 8.41 14.28 -1.70
C LYS A 67 8.68 12.79 -1.92
N ILE A 68 7.66 11.98 -2.22
CA ILE A 68 7.91 10.58 -2.59
C ILE A 68 8.45 10.49 -4.02
N GLU A 69 7.94 11.31 -4.93
CA GLU A 69 8.39 11.37 -6.32
C GLU A 69 9.86 11.78 -6.45
N SER A 70 10.34 12.72 -5.61
CA SER A 70 11.76 13.09 -5.56
C SER A 70 12.67 11.95 -5.09
N LEU A 71 12.12 11.02 -4.30
CA LEU A 71 12.79 9.81 -3.81
C LEU A 71 12.55 8.59 -4.71
N LYS A 72 11.89 8.74 -5.86
CA LYS A 72 11.50 7.61 -6.73
C LYS A 72 12.69 6.77 -7.18
N ALA A 73 13.82 7.39 -7.49
CA ALA A 73 15.02 6.67 -7.93
C ALA A 73 15.49 5.68 -6.84
N ILE A 74 15.63 6.17 -5.61
CA ILE A 74 16.00 5.35 -4.43
C ILE A 74 14.94 4.27 -4.19
N LEU A 75 13.65 4.65 -4.23
CA LEU A 75 12.56 3.70 -4.04
C LEU A 75 12.59 2.56 -5.06
N MET A 76 12.93 2.84 -6.33
CA MET A 76 12.99 1.83 -7.38
C MET A 76 14.28 0.99 -7.34
N GLU A 77 15.42 1.61 -7.07
CA GLU A 77 16.73 0.94 -7.11
C GLU A 77 16.96 0.06 -5.87
N ASP A 78 16.61 0.57 -4.68
CA ASP A 78 16.99 -0.08 -3.42
C ASP A 78 15.85 -0.89 -2.77
N TYR A 79 14.58 -0.64 -3.15
CA TYR A 79 13.42 -1.21 -2.44
C TYR A 79 12.43 -1.96 -3.34
N ILE A 80 11.80 -1.28 -4.31
CA ILE A 80 10.66 -1.81 -5.09
C ILE A 80 10.79 -1.36 -6.56
N PRO A 81 11.48 -2.16 -7.41
CA PRO A 81 11.73 -1.81 -8.81
C PRO A 81 10.46 -1.58 -9.65
N GLU A 82 9.37 -2.28 -9.35
CA GLU A 82 8.12 -2.24 -10.13
C GLU A 82 7.08 -1.26 -9.54
N VAL A 83 7.50 -0.34 -8.67
CA VAL A 83 6.57 0.60 -8.03
C VAL A 83 5.98 1.58 -9.05
N VAL A 84 4.69 1.85 -8.89
CA VAL A 84 3.93 2.83 -9.67
C VAL A 84 3.54 3.99 -8.77
N LEU A 85 3.74 5.21 -9.26
CA LEU A 85 3.34 6.45 -8.60
C LEU A 85 2.29 7.14 -9.46
N GLU A 86 1.11 7.39 -8.90
CA GLU A 86 0.03 8.12 -9.54
C GLU A 86 -0.37 9.31 -8.69
N ARG A 87 -0.19 10.52 -9.23
CA ARG A 87 -0.48 11.77 -8.52
C ARG A 87 -1.98 11.96 -8.33
N ASN A 88 -2.77 11.59 -9.32
CA ASN A 88 -4.21 11.84 -9.36
C ASN A 88 -4.97 10.52 -9.56
N TYR A 89 -4.94 9.67 -8.54
CA TYR A 89 -5.71 8.43 -8.54
C TYR A 89 -7.18 8.72 -8.21
N HIS A 90 -8.06 8.36 -9.13
CA HIS A 90 -9.50 8.55 -8.99
C HIS A 90 -10.13 7.34 -8.28
N LEU A 91 -10.64 7.54 -7.07
CA LEU A 91 -11.45 6.54 -6.38
C LEU A 91 -12.85 6.45 -6.99
N GLU A 92 -13.51 5.30 -6.84
CA GLU A 92 -14.91 5.10 -7.27
C GLU A 92 -15.88 6.10 -6.60
N THR A 93 -15.51 6.62 -5.43
CA THR A 93 -16.25 7.65 -4.71
C THR A 93 -16.18 9.04 -5.36
N GLY A 94 -15.34 9.22 -6.39
CA GLY A 94 -15.03 10.50 -7.01
C GLY A 94 -13.94 11.31 -6.30
N LYS A 95 -13.45 10.86 -5.13
CA LYS A 95 -12.32 11.49 -4.44
C LYS A 95 -11.03 11.25 -5.23
N ILE A 96 -10.21 12.29 -5.35
CA ILE A 96 -8.87 12.21 -5.92
C ILE A 96 -7.86 12.08 -4.79
N ILE A 97 -7.02 11.05 -4.86
CA ILE A 97 -5.91 10.81 -3.93
C ILE A 97 -4.61 10.69 -4.71
N SER A 98 -3.47 10.74 -4.03
CA SER A 98 -2.21 10.29 -4.62
C SER A 98 -1.91 8.89 -4.11
N ARG A 99 -1.46 8.01 -5.00
CA ARG A 99 -1.27 6.59 -4.70
C ARG A 99 0.09 6.12 -5.20
N ILE A 100 0.78 5.38 -4.36
CA ILE A 100 2.01 4.66 -4.69
C ILE A 100 1.74 3.19 -4.43
N TRP A 101 2.00 2.31 -5.39
CA TRP A 101 1.72 0.89 -5.21
C TRP A 101 2.62 0.00 -6.03
N VAL A 102 2.71 -1.24 -5.59
CA VAL A 102 3.20 -2.37 -6.37
C VAL A 102 2.10 -3.40 -6.44
N GLU A 103 2.00 -4.10 -7.57
CA GLU A 103 0.93 -5.07 -7.79
C GLU A 103 1.44 -6.39 -8.34
N LYS A 104 0.74 -7.45 -7.96
CA LYS A 104 0.93 -8.79 -8.47
C LYS A 104 -0.36 -9.30 -9.08
N ASN A 105 -0.31 -9.68 -10.34
CA ASN A 105 -1.43 -10.20 -11.11
C ASN A 105 -1.41 -11.74 -11.16
N GLY A 106 -2.50 -12.35 -11.65
CA GLY A 106 -2.58 -13.80 -11.83
C GLY A 106 -2.87 -14.59 -10.55
N ILE A 107 -3.21 -13.89 -9.47
CA ILE A 107 -3.60 -14.48 -8.19
C ILE A 107 -5.12 -14.44 -8.03
N SER A 108 -5.65 -15.19 -7.06
CA SER A 108 -7.07 -15.09 -6.74
C SER A 108 -7.33 -15.35 -5.27
N LEU A 109 -7.92 -14.37 -4.58
CA LEU A 109 -8.38 -14.50 -3.19
C LEU A 109 -9.23 -15.76 -2.97
N ASN A 110 -10.09 -16.12 -3.93
CA ASN A 110 -10.93 -17.32 -3.84
C ASN A 110 -10.16 -18.64 -4.06
N ASN A 111 -8.92 -18.59 -4.54
CA ASN A 111 -8.08 -19.76 -4.77
C ASN A 111 -6.99 -19.85 -3.69
N LYS A 112 -7.24 -20.68 -2.67
CA LYS A 112 -6.32 -20.88 -1.53
C LYS A 112 -4.91 -21.33 -1.94
N ALA A 113 -4.76 -21.98 -3.10
CA ALA A 113 -3.45 -22.37 -3.60
C ALA A 113 -2.54 -21.17 -3.92
N THR A 114 -3.11 -19.99 -4.17
CA THR A 114 -2.36 -18.75 -4.43
C THR A 114 -2.04 -17.96 -3.16
N TRP A 115 -2.58 -18.34 -2.00
CA TRP A 115 -2.42 -17.56 -0.77
C TRP A 115 -0.97 -17.46 -0.29
N PRO A 116 -0.16 -18.53 -0.27
CA PRO A 116 1.24 -18.40 0.13
C PRO A 116 1.98 -17.36 -0.71
N GLU A 117 1.76 -17.37 -2.03
CA GLU A 117 2.38 -16.42 -2.95
C GLU A 117 1.92 -14.96 -2.71
N ILE A 118 0.65 -14.76 -2.33
CA ILE A 118 0.15 -13.43 -1.96
C ILE A 118 0.74 -12.98 -0.62
N PHE A 119 0.87 -13.90 0.34
CA PHE A 119 1.40 -13.58 1.67
C PHE A 119 2.88 -13.18 1.59
N ASP A 120 3.68 -13.92 0.82
CA ASP A 120 5.09 -13.60 0.57
C ASP A 120 5.20 -12.22 -0.10
N PHE A 121 4.40 -11.98 -1.15
CA PHE A 121 4.32 -10.69 -1.82
C PHE A 121 3.95 -9.54 -0.87
N PHE A 122 2.95 -9.74 0.00
CA PHE A 122 2.56 -8.74 1.01
C PHE A 122 3.68 -8.49 2.01
N TYR A 123 4.30 -9.53 2.53
CA TYR A 123 5.35 -9.40 3.53
C TYR A 123 6.55 -8.63 2.98
N GLU A 124 7.08 -9.06 1.83
CA GLU A 124 8.27 -8.48 1.21
C GLU A 124 8.04 -7.01 0.86
N ASN A 125 6.94 -6.71 0.15
CA ASN A 125 6.72 -5.35 -0.34
C ASN A 125 6.30 -4.39 0.76
N MET A 126 5.56 -4.84 1.79
CA MET A 126 5.28 -3.97 2.93
C MET A 126 6.52 -3.72 3.77
N ASP A 127 7.39 -4.72 3.98
CA ASP A 127 8.67 -4.50 4.64
C ASP A 127 9.54 -3.49 3.89
N SER A 128 9.65 -3.62 2.56
CA SER A 128 10.38 -2.66 1.73
C SER A 128 9.81 -1.24 1.83
N PHE A 129 8.49 -1.10 1.75
CA PHE A 129 7.82 0.19 1.90
C PHE A 129 8.02 0.79 3.31
N GLU A 130 7.95 -0.02 4.35
CA GLU A 130 8.20 0.42 5.74
C GLU A 130 9.64 0.90 5.92
N ARG A 131 10.63 0.15 5.42
CA ARG A 131 12.04 0.56 5.51
C ARG A 131 12.29 1.86 4.77
N PHE A 132 11.82 1.97 3.53
CA PHE A 132 11.88 3.21 2.76
C PHE A 132 11.28 4.38 3.53
N PHE A 133 10.10 4.18 4.13
CA PHE A 133 9.44 5.22 4.91
C PHE A 133 10.22 5.59 6.16
N TYR A 134 10.74 4.63 6.92
CA TYR A 134 11.48 4.93 8.14
C TYR A 134 12.79 5.66 7.87
N GLU A 135 13.50 5.32 6.80
CA GLU A 135 14.75 5.97 6.42
C GLU A 135 14.54 7.40 5.92
N ASN A 136 13.40 7.67 5.29
CA ASN A 136 13.09 8.98 4.69
C ASN A 136 12.01 9.76 5.46
N GLN A 137 11.63 9.27 6.64
CA GLN A 137 10.43 9.72 7.35
C GLN A 137 10.46 11.22 7.66
N ASP A 138 11.61 11.71 8.12
CA ASP A 138 11.77 13.09 8.56
C ASP A 138 11.63 14.06 7.37
N TYR A 139 12.21 13.70 6.22
CA TYR A 139 12.04 14.45 4.98
C TYR A 139 10.59 14.44 4.50
N ILE A 140 9.91 13.29 4.55
CA ILE A 140 8.51 13.16 4.11
C ILE A 140 7.59 13.97 5.03
N LYS A 141 7.84 13.97 6.35
CA LYS A 141 7.02 14.68 7.35
C LYS A 141 7.17 16.19 7.28
N ASP A 142 8.36 16.68 6.96
CA ASP A 142 8.64 18.10 6.92
C ASP A 142 7.93 18.78 5.75
N LEU A 143 6.95 19.64 6.03
CA LEU A 143 6.22 20.41 5.00
C LEU A 143 6.81 21.82 4.79
N GLU A 144 7.81 22.23 5.56
CA GLU A 144 8.35 23.61 5.54
C GLU A 144 9.42 23.82 4.44
N ILE A 145 9.99 22.75 3.89
CA ILE A 145 11.11 22.81 2.91
C ILE A 145 10.70 23.29 1.50
N ASN A 146 9.40 23.42 1.20
CA ASN A 146 8.93 23.75 -0.15
C ASN A 146 8.59 25.24 -0.37
N THR A 147 9.18 26.17 0.40
CA THR A 147 9.13 27.63 0.15
C THR A 147 10.48 28.15 -0.30
#